data_AF-A0A2S8FQT7-F1
#
_entry.id   AF-A0A2S8FQT7-F1
#
_cell.length_a   1.000
_cell.length_b   1.000
_cell.length_c   1.000
_cell.angle_alpha   90.00
_cell.angle_beta   90.00
_cell.angle_gamma   90.00
#
_symmetry.space_group_name_H-M   'P 1'
#
loop_
_entity.id
_entity.type
_entity.pdbx_description
1 polymer ?
#
loop_
_entity_poly.entity_id
_entity_poly.type
_entity_poly.pdbx_seq_one_letter_code
_entity_poly.pdbx_strand_id
1 'polypeptide(L)'
;MASSIRIACLLLAGFVIGCGQGGTPVPENTIPVTEMIRNDLKSIVSNNQLGSEMVTLDENLKKLAETEPEKAAELRKEYEKLEKSGGRPSGQAKKMMEKI
;
A
#
# COMPACT_ATOMS: atom_id res chain seq x y z
N MET A 1 -4.83 -64.21 32.66
CA MET A 1 -4.52 -62.89 33.27
C MET A 1 -3.88 -62.07 32.15
N ALA A 2 -4.65 -61.41 31.29
CA ALA A 2 -5.42 -60.18 31.51
C ALA A 2 -4.53 -58.96 31.75
N SER A 3 -4.77 -57.92 30.94
CA SER A 3 -4.32 -56.53 31.11
C SER A 3 -2.81 -56.34 31.08
N SER A 4 -2.22 -55.81 30.02
CA SER A 4 -2.35 -54.40 29.64
C SER A 4 -1.28 -54.22 28.56
N ILE A 5 -1.56 -53.68 27.39
CA ILE A 5 -1.36 -52.27 27.07
C ILE A 5 -1.92 -52.18 25.64
N ARG A 6 -3.25 -52.00 25.55
CA ARG A 6 -3.98 -51.77 24.28
C ARG A 6 -3.99 -50.28 23.88
N ILE A 7 -3.03 -49.49 24.34
CA ILE A 7 -3.11 -48.01 24.27
C ILE A 7 -1.78 -47.45 23.75
N ALA A 8 -1.36 -47.85 22.56
CA ALA A 8 -0.19 -47.26 21.91
C ALA A 8 -0.30 -47.16 20.37
N CYS A 9 -1.47 -47.47 19.79
CA CYS A 9 -1.66 -47.50 18.33
C CYS A 9 -2.54 -46.37 17.77
N LEU A 10 -2.88 -45.34 18.56
CA LEU A 10 -3.94 -44.37 18.21
C LEU A 10 -3.50 -42.90 18.23
N LEU A 11 -2.20 -42.61 18.12
CA LEU A 11 -1.67 -41.23 18.22
C LEU A 11 -0.80 -40.78 17.03
N LEU A 12 -0.91 -41.43 15.87
CA LEU A 12 -0.13 -41.10 14.66
C LEU A 12 -0.99 -40.71 13.44
N ALA A 13 -2.24 -40.28 13.66
CA ALA A 13 -3.18 -39.91 12.57
C ALA A 13 -3.64 -38.44 12.63
N GLY A 14 -2.81 -37.52 13.10
CA GLY A 14 -3.21 -36.12 13.35
C GLY A 14 -2.38 -35.03 12.65
N PHE A 15 -1.41 -35.37 11.80
CA PHE A 15 -0.47 -34.38 11.23
C PHE A 15 -0.50 -34.29 9.70
N VAL A 16 -1.71 -34.38 9.13
CA VAL A 16 -1.95 -34.02 7.72
C VAL A 16 -3.12 -33.03 7.63
N ILE A 17 -3.18 -32.06 8.55
CA ILE A 17 -3.81 -30.78 8.25
C ILE A 17 -2.71 -29.92 7.66
N GLY A 18 -2.31 -30.25 6.42
CA GLY A 18 -1.73 -29.24 5.57
C GLY A 18 -2.74 -28.11 5.51
N CYS A 19 -2.38 -26.95 6.03
CA CYS A 19 -3.07 -25.71 5.70
C CYS A 19 -2.97 -25.59 4.19
N GLY A 20 -4.00 -26.06 3.49
CA GLY A 20 -4.18 -25.79 2.09
C GLY A 20 -4.12 -24.30 1.95
N GLN A 21 -3.05 -23.81 1.33
CA GLN A 21 -2.91 -22.43 0.92
C GLN A 21 -3.90 -22.22 -0.23
N GLY A 22 -5.19 -22.25 0.09
CA GLY A 22 -6.28 -21.79 -0.74
C GLY A 22 -6.26 -20.28 -0.72
N GLY A 23 -5.24 -19.69 -1.35
CA GLY A 23 -5.29 -18.29 -1.73
C GLY A 23 -6.39 -18.17 -2.78
N THR A 24 -7.57 -17.72 -2.37
CA THR A 24 -8.51 -17.15 -3.34
C THR A 24 -7.75 -16.05 -4.09
N PRO A 25 -7.81 -16.00 -5.43
CA PRO A 25 -7.23 -14.89 -6.16
C PRO A 25 -7.82 -13.61 -5.58
N VAL A 26 -6.99 -12.79 -4.94
CA VAL A 26 -7.42 -11.45 -4.54
C VAL A 26 -7.64 -10.73 -5.86
N PRO A 27 -8.85 -10.26 -6.18
CA PRO A 27 -9.07 -9.49 -7.39
C PRO A 27 -8.07 -8.34 -7.38
N GLU A 28 -7.32 -8.21 -8.46
CA GLU A 28 -6.31 -7.17 -8.62
C GLU A 28 -7.00 -5.84 -8.37
N ASN A 29 -6.62 -5.17 -7.27
CA ASN A 29 -7.29 -3.96 -6.85
C ASN A 29 -6.83 -2.86 -7.82
N THR A 30 -7.62 -2.63 -8.87
CA THR A 30 -7.36 -1.71 -9.98
C THR A 30 -7.54 -0.24 -9.60
N ILE A 31 -7.20 0.14 -8.37
CA ILE A 31 -7.25 1.54 -7.95
C ILE A 31 -6.30 2.31 -8.88
N PRO A 32 -6.80 3.30 -9.63
CA PRO A 32 -5.96 4.08 -10.52
C PRO A 32 -4.82 4.74 -9.73
N VAL A 33 -3.62 4.78 -10.33
CA VAL A 33 -2.45 5.42 -9.71
C VAL A 33 -2.75 6.86 -9.29
N THR A 34 -3.55 7.57 -10.08
CA THR A 34 -4.03 8.93 -9.78
C THR A 34 -4.86 9.01 -8.48
N GLU A 35 -5.71 8.02 -8.19
CA GLU A 35 -6.46 7.98 -6.94
C GLU A 35 -5.56 7.67 -5.73
N MET A 36 -4.52 6.83 -5.92
CA MET A 36 -3.52 6.59 -4.87
C MET A 36 -2.76 7.88 -4.52
N ILE A 37 -2.27 8.60 -5.53
CA ILE A 37 -1.62 9.91 -5.38
C ILE A 37 -2.56 10.90 -4.66
N ARG A 38 -3.83 10.94 -5.06
CA ARG A 38 -4.83 11.82 -4.44
C ARG A 38 -5.06 11.48 -2.97
N ASN A 39 -5.06 10.20 -2.61
CA ASN A 39 -5.23 9.75 -1.23
C ASN A 39 -4.01 10.12 -0.35
N ASP A 40 -2.79 9.94 -0.86
CA ASP A 40 -1.57 10.37 -0.19
C ASP A 40 -1.62 11.89 0.10
N LEU A 41 -1.97 12.69 -0.91
CA LEU A 41 -2.09 14.15 -0.75
C LEU A 41 -3.21 14.56 0.21
N LYS A 42 -4.35 13.86 0.22
CA LYS A 42 -5.44 14.09 1.19
C LYS A 42 -4.96 13.84 2.62
N SER A 43 -4.13 12.82 2.85
CA SER A 43 -3.53 12.57 4.17
C SER A 43 -2.63 13.75 4.58
N ILE A 44 -1.75 14.20 3.68
CA ILE A 44 -0.86 15.34 3.93
C ILE A 44 -1.65 16.62 4.21
N VAL A 45 -2.76 16.85 3.50
CA VAL A 45 -3.64 18.00 3.76
C VAL A 45 -4.32 17.90 5.12
N SER A 46 -4.87 16.73 5.45
CA SER A 46 -5.62 16.49 6.69
C SER A 46 -4.73 16.63 7.92
N ASN A 47 -3.52 16.07 7.83
CA ASN A 47 -2.57 16.05 8.94
C ASN A 47 -1.63 17.28 8.94
N ASN A 48 -1.62 18.06 7.85
CA ASN A 48 -0.72 19.19 7.62
C ASN A 48 0.75 18.88 7.97
N GLN A 49 1.19 17.66 7.66
CA GLN A 49 2.56 17.19 7.91
C GLN A 49 3.00 16.28 6.77
N LEU A 50 4.32 16.25 6.55
CA LEU A 50 4.94 15.27 5.67
C LEU A 50 5.21 14.00 6.49
N GLY A 51 4.88 12.84 5.93
CA GLY A 51 5.05 11.55 6.58
C GLY A 51 5.48 10.47 5.58
N SER A 52 5.12 9.22 5.86
CA SER A 52 5.37 8.08 4.97
C SER A 52 4.70 8.23 3.60
N GLU A 53 3.67 9.07 3.51
CA GLU A 53 2.97 9.38 2.27
C GLU A 53 3.89 10.02 1.22
N MET A 54 4.99 10.66 1.63
CA MET A 54 5.97 11.20 0.67
C MET A 54 6.70 10.10 -0.11
N VAL A 55 6.89 8.92 0.50
CA VAL A 55 7.52 7.76 -0.15
C VAL A 55 6.53 7.10 -1.10
N THR A 56 5.30 6.85 -0.65
CA THR A 56 4.26 6.25 -1.52
C THR A 56 3.91 7.17 -2.69
N LEU A 57 3.86 8.48 -2.46
CA LEU A 57 3.65 9.48 -3.50
C LEU A 57 4.79 9.47 -4.53
N ASP A 58 6.04 9.30 -4.11
CA ASP A 58 7.20 9.17 -5.00
C ASP A 58 7.07 7.95 -5.92
N GLU A 59 6.74 6.80 -5.36
CA GLU A 59 6.53 5.55 -6.09
C GLU A 59 5.35 5.65 -7.06
N ASN A 60 4.24 6.23 -6.62
CA ASN A 60 3.06 6.38 -7.46
C ASN A 60 3.31 7.37 -8.61
N LEU A 61 4.09 8.44 -8.40
CA LEU A 61 4.50 9.32 -9.49
C LEU A 61 5.42 8.64 -10.51
N LYS A 62 6.27 7.70 -10.07
CA LYS A 62 7.08 6.88 -11.00
C LYS A 62 6.18 5.98 -11.84
N LYS A 63 5.22 5.30 -11.23
CA LYS A 63 4.21 4.49 -11.94
C LYS A 63 3.39 5.34 -12.91
N LEU A 64 3.00 6.54 -12.50
CA LEU A 64 2.30 7.47 -13.39
C LEU A 64 3.17 7.88 -14.58
N ALA A 65 4.49 8.00 -14.41
CA ALA A 65 5.39 8.34 -15.52
C ALA A 65 5.47 7.24 -16.58
N GLU A 66 5.16 5.99 -16.23
CA GLU A 66 5.11 4.87 -17.18
C GLU A 66 3.91 4.98 -18.14
N THR A 67 2.81 5.59 -17.69
CA THR A 67 1.56 5.70 -18.47
C THR A 67 1.29 7.13 -18.98
N GLU A 68 1.60 8.14 -18.17
CA GLU A 68 1.34 9.57 -18.39
C GLU A 68 2.60 10.42 -18.06
N PRO A 69 3.66 10.35 -18.86
CA PRO A 69 4.96 10.96 -18.55
C PRO A 69 4.92 12.48 -18.40
N GLU A 70 4.14 13.18 -19.24
CA GLU A 70 4.04 14.65 -19.16
C GLU A 70 3.36 15.11 -17.86
N LYS A 71 2.27 14.43 -17.49
CA LYS A 71 1.53 14.69 -16.25
C LYS A 71 2.37 14.36 -15.02
N ALA A 72 3.09 13.24 -15.05
CA ALA A 72 4.03 12.88 -13.98
C ALA A 72 5.15 13.92 -13.82
N ALA A 73 5.69 14.45 -14.93
CA ALA A 73 6.71 15.50 -14.89
C ALA A 73 6.17 16.82 -14.30
N GLU A 74 4.93 17.19 -14.60
CA GLU A 74 4.29 18.35 -13.98
C GLU A 74 4.08 18.15 -12.48
N LEU A 75 3.50 17.01 -12.09
CA LEU A 75 3.27 16.67 -10.68
C LEU A 75 4.59 16.54 -9.90
N ARG A 76 5.68 16.13 -10.56
CA ARG A 76 7.00 16.08 -9.92
C ARG A 76 7.54 17.44 -9.50
N LYS A 77 7.30 18.48 -10.29
CA LYS A 77 7.66 19.85 -9.90
C LYS A 77 6.91 20.29 -8.65
N GLU A 78 5.64 19.89 -8.51
CA GLU A 78 4.85 20.19 -7.32
C GLU A 78 5.25 19.33 -6.11
N TYR A 79 5.66 18.08 -6.33
CA TYR A 79 6.23 17.20 -5.31
C TYR A 79 7.51 17.79 -4.70
N GLU A 80 8.44 18.29 -5.52
CA GLU A 80 9.67 18.92 -5.02
C GLU A 80 9.39 20.18 -4.18
N LYS A 81 8.36 20.96 -4.57
CA LYS A 81 7.90 22.09 -3.76
C LYS A 81 7.26 21.62 -2.45
N LEU A 82 6.53 20.49 -2.50
CA LEU A 82 5.91 19.90 -1.33
C LEU A 82 6.96 19.43 -0.32
N GLU A 83 8.01 18.74 -0.78
CA GLU A 83 9.14 18.32 0.04
C GLU A 83 9.83 19.51 0.73
N LYS A 84 9.94 20.64 0.03
CA LYS A 84 10.58 21.87 0.53
C LYS A 84 9.65 22.77 1.35
N SER A 85 8.38 22.42 1.50
CA SER A 85 7.33 23.33 2.02
C SER A 85 7.38 23.62 3.53
N GLY A 86 8.34 23.05 4.28
CA GLY A 86 8.73 23.49 5.62
C GLY A 86 7.58 23.75 6.59
N GLY A 87 7.06 22.69 7.25
CA GLY A 87 6.10 22.80 8.36
C GLY A 87 4.65 23.14 7.99
N ARG A 88 4.36 23.54 6.74
CA ARG A 88 2.98 23.80 6.26
C ARG A 88 2.72 23.22 4.86
N PRO A 89 2.77 21.89 4.70
CA PRO A 89 2.64 21.24 3.40
C PRO A 89 1.23 21.24 2.81
N SER A 90 0.18 21.45 3.61
CA SER A 90 -1.20 21.35 3.15
C SER A 90 -1.55 22.25 1.96
N GLY A 91 -1.02 23.47 1.91
CA GLY A 91 -1.28 24.39 0.80
C GLY A 91 -0.70 23.89 -0.52
N GLN A 92 0.50 23.32 -0.46
CA GLN A 92 1.19 22.77 -1.62
C GLN A 92 0.57 21.44 -2.06
N ALA A 93 0.16 20.59 -1.12
CA ALA A 93 -0.54 19.35 -1.41
C ALA A 93 -1.90 19.59 -2.10
N LYS A 94 -2.65 20.64 -1.70
CA LYS A 94 -3.89 21.05 -2.39
C LYS A 94 -3.66 21.43 -3.85
N LYS A 95 -2.64 22.27 -4.11
CA LYS A 95 -2.27 22.66 -5.49
C LYS A 95 -1.89 21.47 -6.35
N MET A 96 -1.19 20.50 -5.76
CA MET A 96 -0.82 19.27 -6.47
C MET A 96 -2.06 18.42 -6.78
N MET A 97 -3.05 18.33 -5.88
CA MET A 97 -4.31 17.61 -6.14
C MET A 97 -5.13 18.21 -7.29
N GLU A 98 -5.13 19.53 -7.46
CA GLU A 98 -5.83 20.21 -8.55
C GLU A 98 -5.26 19.87 -9.94
N LYS A 99 -4.05 19.31 -9.99
CA LYS A 99 -3.35 18.91 -11.22
C LYS A 99 -3.49 17.40 -11.54
N ILE A 100 -4.21 16.65 -10.69
CA ILE A 100 -4.50 15.22 -10.88
C ILE A 100 -5.84 15.07 -11.59
#